data_AF-A0A218L0G9-F1
#
_entry.id   AF-A0A218L0G9-F1
#
_cell.length_a   1.000
_cell.length_b   1.000
_cell.length_c   1.000
_cell.angle_alpha   90.00
_cell.angle_beta   90.00
_cell.angle_gamma   90.00
#
_symmetry.space_group_name_H-M   'P 1'
#
loop_
_entity.id
_entity.type
_entity.pdbx_description
1 polymer ?
#
loop_
_entity_poly.entity_id
_entity_poly.type
_entity_poly.pdbx_seq_one_letter_code
_entity_poly.pdbx_strand_id
1 'polypeptide(L)'
;MFTSQSLRHLSPYGRLMLILGVFLLCQETSAAYVIRIRPNTYKEFQSIKCQGTFDKEQYTRLTSLCDDCYNVSRNPDVLIGCKADCFRNSFFPQCISMLLMDHMEPDLFKMIGNVSGDNPPM
;
A
#
# COMPACT_ATOMS: atom_id res chain seq x y z
N MET A 1 2.84 19.31 35.34
CA MET A 1 4.01 18.72 36.02
C MET A 1 3.55 17.48 36.78
N PHE A 2 3.70 16.30 36.20
CA PHE A 2 3.43 15.03 36.90
C PHE A 2 4.76 14.51 37.45
N THR A 3 4.84 14.35 38.77
CA THR A 3 6.06 14.04 39.52
C THR A 3 6.55 12.61 39.28
N SER A 4 7.84 12.49 38.98
CA SER A 4 8.60 11.27 38.67
C SER A 4 8.77 10.26 39.82
N GLN A 5 8.11 10.45 40.96
CA GLN A 5 8.36 9.68 42.18
C GLN A 5 7.42 8.45 42.37
N SER A 6 6.21 8.43 41.80
CA SER A 6 5.26 7.30 41.99
C SER A 6 5.54 6.06 41.12
N LEU A 7 6.36 6.16 40.07
CA LEU A 7 6.62 5.03 39.15
C LEU A 7 7.53 3.94 39.74
N ARG A 8 8.28 4.24 40.81
CA ARG A 8 9.24 3.28 41.39
C ARG A 8 8.60 2.23 42.30
N HIS A 9 7.37 2.45 42.78
CA HIS A 9 6.72 1.61 43.79
C HIS A 9 5.62 0.67 43.26
N LEU A 10 5.51 0.49 41.94
CA LEU A 10 4.59 -0.49 41.38
C LEU A 10 5.12 -1.92 41.54
N SER A 11 4.27 -2.78 42.11
CA SER A 11 4.42 -4.24 42.17
C SER A 11 4.78 -4.82 40.77
N PRO A 12 5.54 -5.94 40.69
CA PRO A 12 5.89 -6.57 39.42
C PRO A 12 4.65 -6.84 38.53
N TYR A 13 3.52 -7.17 39.14
CA TYR A 13 2.24 -7.34 38.44
C TYR A 13 1.67 -6.02 37.88
N GLY A 14 1.86 -4.91 38.60
CA GLY A 14 1.46 -3.58 38.11
C GLY A 14 2.30 -3.13 36.91
N ARG A 15 3.60 -3.47 36.90
CA ARG A 15 4.47 -3.23 35.74
C ARG A 15 4.09 -4.12 34.56
N LEU A 16 3.80 -5.40 34.82
CA LEU A 16 3.35 -6.34 33.79
C LEU A 16 2.01 -5.91 33.18
N MET A 17 1.05 -5.46 33.99
CA MET A 17 -0.24 -4.95 33.52
C MET A 17 -0.10 -3.66 32.70
N LEU A 18 0.83 -2.77 33.04
CA LEU A 18 1.12 -1.58 32.23
C LEU A 18 1.74 -1.96 30.88
N ILE A 19 2.68 -2.91 30.86
CA ILE A 19 3.30 -3.38 29.62
C ILE A 19 2.27 -4.08 28.72
N LEU A 20 1.43 -4.96 29.29
CA LEU A 20 0.34 -5.62 28.55
C LEU A 20 -0.72 -4.63 28.08
N GLY A 21 -1.07 -3.63 28.89
CA GLY A 21 -2.00 -2.57 28.52
C GLY A 21 -1.47 -1.71 27.37
N VAL A 22 -0.18 -1.35 27.39
CA VAL A 22 0.47 -0.65 26.27
C VAL A 22 0.52 -1.54 25.02
N PHE A 23 0.80 -2.85 25.17
CA PHE A 23 0.83 -3.79 24.05
C PHE A 23 -0.55 -3.96 23.40
N LEU A 24 -1.62 -4.07 24.19
CA LEU A 24 -3.01 -4.14 23.71
C LEU A 24 -3.48 -2.84 23.05
N LEU A 25 -3.08 -1.68 23.58
CA LEU A 25 -3.33 -0.39 22.92
C LEU A 25 -2.52 -0.21 21.63
N CYS A 26 -1.39 -0.91 21.48
CA CYS A 26 -0.58 -0.91 20.26
C CYS A 26 -1.08 -1.90 19.18
N GLN A 27 -1.90 -2.91 19.52
CA GLN A 27 -2.32 -3.95 18.57
C GLN A 27 -3.31 -3.46 17.51
N GLU A 28 -4.03 -2.37 17.76
CA GLU A 28 -4.96 -1.74 16.80
C GLU A 28 -4.27 -0.66 15.95
N THR A 29 -2.95 -0.76 15.69
CA THR A 29 -2.21 0.26 14.92
C THR A 29 -1.29 -0.33 13.86
N SER A 30 -1.72 -1.42 13.21
CA SER A 30 -1.00 -1.97 12.05
C SER A 30 -0.99 -1.09 10.80
N ALA A 31 -1.71 0.02 10.81
CA ALA A 31 -1.73 1.00 9.73
C ALA A 31 -0.72 2.15 9.87
N ALA A 32 0.08 2.22 10.95
CA ALA A 32 0.97 3.37 11.21
C ALA A 32 2.49 3.06 11.11
N TYR A 33 2.90 1.79 11.18
CA TYR A 33 4.27 1.38 10.85
C TYR A 33 4.44 1.00 9.38
N VAL A 34 3.50 1.41 8.52
CA VAL A 34 3.80 1.55 7.09
C VAL A 34 4.92 2.58 7.03
N ILE A 35 6.14 2.08 6.81
CA ILE A 35 7.22 2.84 6.22
C ILE A 35 6.53 3.69 5.15
N ARG A 36 6.54 5.03 5.30
CA ARG A 36 6.00 5.93 4.28
C ARG A 36 6.92 5.82 3.07
N ILE A 37 6.77 4.73 2.31
CA ILE A 37 7.48 4.51 1.08
C ILE A 37 6.99 5.62 0.16
N ARG A 38 7.93 6.40 -0.37
CA ARG A 38 7.58 7.47 -1.29
C ARG A 38 6.95 6.83 -2.54
N PRO A 39 5.80 7.34 -2.99
CA PRO A 39 5.16 6.81 -4.18
C PRO A 39 6.09 6.98 -5.39
N ASN A 40 5.91 6.12 -6.38
CA ASN A 40 6.59 6.16 -7.68
C ASN A 40 8.11 5.99 -7.56
N THR A 41 8.56 5.20 -6.57
CA THR A 41 9.97 4.89 -6.36
C THR A 41 10.29 3.43 -6.59
N TYR A 42 11.55 3.14 -6.91
CA TYR A 42 12.04 1.77 -7.03
C TYR A 42 11.82 0.94 -5.75
N LYS A 43 11.85 1.59 -4.57
CA LYS A 43 11.55 0.93 -3.30
C LYS A 43 10.09 0.48 -3.21
N GLU A 44 9.15 1.29 -3.69
CA GLU A 44 7.73 0.91 -3.76
C GLU A 44 7.54 -0.25 -4.74
N PHE A 45 8.12 -0.14 -5.93
CA PHE A 45 8.13 -1.18 -6.96
C PHE A 45 8.63 -2.54 -6.43
N GLN A 46 9.72 -2.54 -5.66
CA GLN A 46 10.22 -3.75 -4.99
C GLN A 46 9.29 -4.24 -3.87
N SER A 47 8.67 -3.32 -3.11
CA SER A 47 7.79 -3.68 -2.00
C SER A 47 6.52 -4.42 -2.45
N ILE A 48 6.00 -4.10 -3.64
CA ILE A 48 4.87 -4.81 -4.27
C ILE A 48 5.29 -6.01 -5.13
N LYS A 49 6.58 -6.40 -5.06
CA LYS A 49 7.17 -7.60 -5.68
C LYS A 49 7.09 -7.67 -7.21
N CYS A 50 7.21 -6.53 -7.89
CA CYS A 50 7.30 -6.54 -9.35
C CYS A 50 8.65 -7.06 -9.84
N GLN A 51 8.61 -7.96 -10.82
CA GLN A 51 9.78 -8.68 -11.33
C GLN A 51 10.28 -8.12 -12.67
N GLY A 52 9.51 -7.21 -13.29
CA GLY A 52 9.84 -6.62 -14.58
C GLY A 52 10.84 -5.47 -14.48
N THR A 53 10.90 -4.69 -15.55
CA THR A 53 11.79 -3.53 -15.62
C THR A 53 11.17 -2.32 -14.93
N PHE A 54 11.92 -1.68 -14.05
CA PHE A 54 11.48 -0.43 -13.42
C PHE A 54 11.68 0.73 -14.40
N ASP A 55 10.64 1.00 -15.20
CA ASP A 55 10.49 2.24 -15.94
C ASP A 55 9.65 3.23 -15.11
N LYS A 56 10.28 4.34 -14.68
CA LYS A 56 9.63 5.33 -13.82
C LYS A 56 8.40 5.96 -14.48
N GLU A 57 8.42 6.19 -15.79
CA GLU A 57 7.31 6.82 -16.49
C GLU A 57 6.11 5.88 -16.55
N GLN A 58 6.35 4.63 -16.97
CA GLN A 58 5.30 3.60 -17.03
C GLN A 58 4.72 3.34 -15.64
N TYR A 59 5.58 3.16 -14.62
CA TYR A 59 5.14 2.93 -13.25
C TYR A 59 4.31 4.11 -12.71
N THR A 60 4.76 5.35 -12.94
CA THR A 60 4.04 6.56 -12.51
C THR A 60 2.67 6.67 -13.18
N ARG A 61 2.55 6.29 -14.46
CA ARG A 61 1.27 6.32 -15.16
C ARG A 61 0.29 5.32 -14.56
N LEU A 62 0.74 4.10 -14.27
CA LEU A 62 -0.07 3.06 -13.63
C LEU A 62 -0.48 3.46 -12.20
N THR A 63 0.43 4.02 -11.40
CA THR A 63 0.10 4.46 -10.03
C THR A 63 -0.84 5.66 -10.00
N SER A 64 -0.69 6.62 -10.93
CA SER A 64 -1.59 7.77 -11.05
C SER A 64 -3.03 7.33 -11.36
N LEU A 65 -3.20 6.31 -12.22
CA LEU A 65 -4.52 5.74 -12.51
C LEU A 65 -5.19 5.22 -11.23
N CYS A 66 -4.45 4.54 -10.37
CA CYS A 66 -4.96 4.07 -9.09
C CYS A 66 -5.36 5.24 -8.16
N ASP A 67 -4.55 6.32 -8.14
CA ASP A 67 -4.84 7.51 -7.34
C ASP A 67 -6.11 8.23 -7.85
N ASP A 68 -6.26 8.37 -9.17
CA ASP A 68 -7.45 8.98 -9.80
C ASP A 68 -8.70 8.12 -9.58
N CYS A 69 -8.56 6.80 -9.67
CA CYS A 69 -9.64 5.86 -9.39
C CYS A 69 -10.09 5.92 -7.93
N TYR A 70 -9.15 6.05 -6.99
CA TYR A 70 -9.45 6.28 -5.58
C TYR A 70 -10.22 7.60 -5.38
N ASN A 71 -9.82 8.68 -6.07
CA ASN A 71 -10.49 9.97 -5.96
C ASN A 71 -11.96 9.91 -6.43
N VAL A 72 -12.26 9.11 -7.46
CA VAL A 72 -13.62 8.91 -7.98
C VAL A 72 -14.44 7.95 -7.11
N SER A 73 -13.88 6.79 -6.77
CA SER A 73 -14.59 5.76 -6.01
C SER A 73 -14.77 6.09 -4.52
N ARG A 74 -13.90 6.94 -3.96
CA ARG A 74 -13.80 7.25 -2.52
C ARG A 74 -13.67 6.01 -1.64
N ASN A 75 -13.15 4.91 -2.18
CA ASN A 75 -12.98 3.65 -1.46
C ASN A 75 -11.49 3.43 -1.12
N PRO A 76 -11.09 3.39 0.17
CA PRO A 76 -9.69 3.20 0.57
C PRO A 76 -9.09 1.87 0.10
N ASP A 77 -9.90 0.83 -0.09
CA ASP A 77 -9.43 -0.48 -0.55
C ASP A 77 -8.90 -0.42 -1.99
N VAL A 78 -9.41 0.50 -2.80
CA VAL A 78 -8.97 0.70 -4.19
C VAL A 78 -7.51 1.17 -4.24
N LEU A 79 -7.08 2.02 -3.31
CA LEU A 79 -5.73 2.59 -3.32
C LEU A 79 -4.65 1.52 -3.17
N ILE A 80 -4.88 0.54 -2.29
CA ILE A 80 -3.95 -0.56 -2.03
C ILE A 80 -4.21 -1.70 -3.03
N GLY A 81 -5.47 -2.04 -3.26
CA GLY A 81 -5.89 -3.13 -4.14
C GLY A 81 -5.49 -2.92 -5.59
N CYS A 82 -5.54 -1.70 -6.10
CA CYS A 82 -5.19 -1.39 -7.49
C CYS A 82 -3.70 -1.63 -7.80
N LYS A 83 -2.81 -1.33 -6.85
CA LYS A 83 -1.35 -1.55 -6.99
C LYS A 83 -0.92 -2.99 -6.66
N ALA A 84 -1.80 -3.78 -6.05
CA ALA A 84 -1.49 -5.15 -5.63
C ALA A 84 -1.17 -6.05 -6.82
N ASP A 85 -0.34 -7.07 -6.58
CA ASP A 85 0.08 -8.04 -7.59
C ASP A 85 0.58 -7.36 -8.89
N CYS A 86 1.33 -6.27 -8.75
CA CYS A 86 1.85 -5.50 -9.88
C CYS A 86 0.76 -5.10 -10.89
N PHE A 87 -0.37 -4.59 -10.36
CA PHE A 87 -1.54 -4.17 -11.12
C PHE A 87 -2.31 -5.32 -11.81
N ARG A 88 -1.95 -6.59 -11.58
CA ARG A 88 -2.61 -7.79 -12.14
C ARG A 88 -3.78 -8.27 -11.29
N ASN A 89 -4.64 -7.35 -10.89
CA ASN A 89 -5.79 -7.62 -10.04
C ASN A 89 -7.08 -7.17 -10.73
N SER A 90 -8.23 -7.50 -10.15
CA SER A 90 -9.53 -7.11 -10.68
C SER A 90 -9.86 -5.63 -10.53
N PHE A 91 -9.16 -4.88 -9.66
CA PHE A 91 -9.43 -3.45 -9.45
C PHE A 91 -8.90 -2.61 -10.61
N PHE A 92 -7.75 -2.96 -11.19
CA PHE A 92 -7.16 -2.19 -12.29
C PHE A 92 -8.09 -2.01 -13.52
N PRO A 93 -8.70 -3.07 -14.09
CA PRO A 93 -9.65 -2.90 -15.20
C PRO A 93 -10.94 -2.17 -14.77
N GLN A 94 -11.41 -2.38 -13.55
CA GLN A 94 -12.55 -1.61 -13.01
C GLN A 94 -12.23 -0.11 -12.95
N CYS A 95 -11.00 0.24 -12.58
CA CYS A 95 -10.55 1.63 -12.55
C CYS A 95 -10.47 2.25 -13.94
N ILE A 96 -10.03 1.51 -14.96
CA ILE A 96 -10.06 1.97 -16.36
C ILE A 96 -11.49 2.35 -16.76
N SER A 97 -12.46 1.47 -16.50
CA SER A 97 -13.86 1.72 -16.86
C SER A 97 -14.49 2.83 -16.02
N MET A 98 -14.17 2.95 -14.73
CA MET A 98 -14.66 4.04 -13.87
C MET A 98 -14.15 5.42 -14.32
N LEU A 99 -12.94 5.47 -14.87
CA LEU A 99 -12.31 6.68 -15.39
C LEU A 99 -12.62 6.94 -16.86
N LEU A 100 -13.44 6.09 -17.50
CA LEU A 100 -13.79 6.17 -18.93
C LEU A 100 -12.55 6.16 -19.86
N MET A 101 -11.53 5.39 -19.50
CA MET A 101 -10.26 5.30 -20.22
C MET A 101 -10.14 4.03 -21.07
N ASP A 102 -11.26 3.42 -21.48
CA ASP A 102 -11.28 2.13 -22.21
C ASP A 102 -10.47 2.18 -23.52
N HIS A 103 -10.34 3.34 -24.14
CA HIS A 103 -9.52 3.55 -25.33
C HIS A 103 -8.00 3.42 -25.07
N MET A 104 -7.53 3.61 -23.84
CA MET A 104 -6.12 3.47 -23.43
C MET A 104 -5.81 2.12 -22.78
N GLU A 105 -6.83 1.29 -22.58
CA GLU A 105 -6.72 -0.05 -21.98
C GLU A 105 -5.57 -0.89 -22.57
N PRO A 106 -5.41 -1.04 -23.91
CA PRO A 106 -4.35 -1.87 -24.46
C PRO A 106 -2.94 -1.35 -24.13
N ASP A 107 -2.76 -0.04 -24.09
CA ASP A 107 -1.48 0.59 -23.77
C ASP A 107 -1.14 0.42 -22.28
N LEU A 108 -2.13 0.52 -21.40
CA LEU A 108 -1.97 0.32 -19.96
C LEU A 108 -1.61 -1.14 -19.66
N PHE A 109 -2.27 -2.11 -20.28
CA PHE A 109 -1.93 -3.52 -20.11
C PHE A 109 -0.54 -3.87 -20.65
N LYS A 110 -0.10 -3.21 -21.72
CA LYS A 110 1.28 -3.33 -22.21
C LYS A 110 2.30 -2.84 -21.17
N MET A 111 2.02 -1.72 -20.49
CA MET A 111 2.88 -1.22 -19.41
C MET A 111 2.90 -2.17 -18.21
N ILE A 112 1.76 -2.77 -17.85
CA ILE A 112 1.68 -3.78 -16.79
C ILE A 112 2.56 -4.98 -17.14
N GLY A 113 2.54 -5.45 -18.39
CA GLY A 113 3.41 -6.54 -18.84
C GLY A 113 4.90 -6.24 -18.62
N ASN A 114 5.35 -5.04 -18.99
CA ASN A 114 6.75 -4.62 -18.80
C ASN A 114 7.15 -4.55 -17.32
N VAL A 115 6.26 -4.02 -16.48
CA VAL A 115 6.50 -3.78 -15.04
C VAL A 115 6.40 -5.06 -14.23
N SER A 116 5.43 -5.92 -14.52
CA SER A 116 5.24 -7.18 -13.81
C SER A 116 6.35 -8.18 -14.11
N GLY A 117 6.88 -8.18 -15.34
CA GLY A 117 7.96 -9.08 -15.76
C GLY A 117 7.49 -10.48 -16.12
N ASP A 118 6.18 -10.66 -16.34
CA ASP A 118 5.64 -11.93 -16.78
C ASP A 118 6.13 -12.29 -18.20
N ASN A 119 6.80 -13.44 -18.30
CA ASN A 119 6.45 -14.39 -19.34
C ASN A 119 5.02 -14.89 -19.04
N PRO A 120 4.16 -15.10 -20.05
CA PRO A 120 2.76 -15.46 -19.84
C PRO A 120 2.62 -16.65 -18.86
N PRO A 121 1.58 -16.66 -18.00
CA PRO A 121 1.32 -17.80 -17.14
C PRO A 121 1.03 -19.01 -18.04
N MET A 122 1.79 -20.08 -17.82
CA MET A 122 1.57 -21.41 -18.38
C MET A 122 0.50 -22.14 -17.58
#